data_AF-A0A2V8P7I6-F1
#
_entry.id   AF-A0A2V8P7I6-F1
#
_cell.length_a   1.000
_cell.length_b   1.000
_cell.length_c   1.000
_cell.angle_alpha   90.00
_cell.angle_beta   90.00
_cell.angle_gamma   90.00
#
_symmetry.space_group_name_H-M   'P 1'
#
loop_
_entity.id
_entity.type
_entity.pdbx_description
1 polymer ?
#
loop_
_entity_poly.entity_id
_entity_poly.type
_entity_poly.pdbx_seq_one_letter_code
_entity_poly.pdbx_strand_id
1 'polypeptide(L)' 'MGYAMGEATIEANVATFVPPDTQGCKITMTFLPGKIVVKQDGSDADCGFGHNVYATGTFRKIRSGKPKFETPP' A
#
# COMPACT_ATOMS: atom_id res chain seq x y z
N MET A 1 -6.18 5.86 14.47
CA MET A 1 -6.07 5.92 13.00
C MET A 1 -5.48 4.61 12.53
N GLY A 2 -6.14 3.91 11.60
CA GLY A 2 -5.58 2.73 10.97
C GLY A 2 -4.51 3.13 9.97
N TYR A 3 -3.25 2.89 10.31
CA TYR A 3 -2.11 3.13 9.41
C TYR A 3 -1.12 1.97 9.55
N ALA A 4 -0.40 1.70 8.48
CA ALA A 4 0.78 0.84 8.49
C ALA A 4 1.86 1.50 7.66
N MET A 5 3.11 1.30 8.06
CA MET A 5 4.27 1.80 7.33
C MET A 5 5.35 0.72 7.27
N GLY A 6 6.20 0.81 6.26
CA GLY A 6 7.32 -0.08 6.07
C GLY A 6 7.87 0.02 4.67
N GLU A 7 8.82 -0.85 4.36
CA GLU A 7 9.47 -0.92 3.07
C GLU A 7 9.05 -2.19 2.33
N ALA A 8 8.94 -2.10 1.01
CA ALA A 8 8.69 -3.24 0.14
C ALA A 8 9.49 -3.05 -1.15
N THR A 9 10.06 -4.14 -1.66
CA THR A 9 10.77 -4.14 -2.94
C THR A 9 9.79 -4.30 -4.09
N ILE A 10 10.02 -3.57 -5.18
CA ILE A 10 9.28 -3.75 -6.43
C ILE A 10 10.02 -4.82 -7.25
N GLU A 11 9.35 -5.94 -7.50
CA GLU A 11 9.80 -6.99 -8.41
C GLU A 11 9.02 -6.88 -9.72
N ALA A 12 9.72 -6.61 -10.82
CA ALA A 12 9.15 -6.22 -12.11
C ALA A 12 8.22 -5.00 -11.99
N ASN A 13 6.93 -5.23 -11.80
CA ASN A 13 5.92 -4.18 -11.64
C ASN A 13 5.00 -4.42 -10.44
N VAL A 14 5.38 -5.29 -9.50
CA VAL A 14 4.59 -5.63 -8.33
C VAL A 14 5.43 -5.41 -7.07
N ALA A 15 4.88 -4.76 -6.06
CA ALA A 15 5.41 -4.77 -4.70
C ALA A 15 4.40 -5.42 -3.76
N THR A 16 4.91 -6.24 -2.84
CA THR A 16 4.10 -6.88 -1.82
C THR A 16 4.58 -6.39 -0.45
N PHE A 17 3.66 -5.86 0.34
CA PHE A 17 3.91 -5.41 1.69
C PHE A 17 3.05 -6.22 2.67
N VAL A 18 3.69 -6.75 3.72
CA VAL A 18 3.01 -7.43 4.84
C VAL A 18 3.22 -6.53 6.05
N PRO A 19 2.16 -5.89 6.58
CA PRO A 19 2.30 -5.05 7.77
C PRO A 19 2.82 -5.86 8.96
N PRO A 20 3.77 -5.32 9.74
CA PRO A 20 4.24 -5.98 10.95
C PRO A 20 3.07 -6.20 11.92
N ASP A 21 3.16 -7.25 12.73
CA ASP A 21 2.18 -7.59 13.78
C ASP A 21 0.74 -7.84 13.27
N THR A 22 0.57 -8.08 11.97
CA THR A 22 -0.71 -8.51 11.38
C THR A 22 -0.65 -9.98 10.97
N GLN A 23 -1.79 -10.67 11.09
CA GLN A 23 -1.92 -12.06 10.62
C GLN A 23 -3.03 -12.10 9.57
N GLY A 24 -2.67 -12.52 8.35
CA GLY A 24 -3.62 -12.59 7.24
C GLY A 24 -3.80 -11.29 6.45
N CYS A 25 -3.02 -10.25 6.75
CA CYS A 25 -2.99 -9.03 5.94
C CYS A 25 -1.86 -9.06 4.91
N LYS A 26 -2.18 -8.67 3.66
CA LYS A 26 -1.17 -8.45 2.62
C LYS A 26 -1.62 -7.34 1.67
N ILE A 27 -0.75 -6.38 1.43
CA ILE A 27 -0.98 -5.28 0.50
C ILE A 27 -0.17 -5.54 -0.77
N THR A 28 -0.86 -5.82 -1.87
CA THR A 28 -0.26 -6.01 -3.19
C THR A 28 -0.43 -4.76 -4.02
N MET A 29 0.67 -4.15 -4.46
CA MET A 29 0.69 -2.95 -5.28
C MET A 29 1.17 -3.31 -6.68
N THR A 30 0.30 -3.21 -7.67
CA THR A 30 0.62 -3.44 -9.09
C THR A 30 0.79 -2.11 -9.80
N PHE A 31 2.01 -1.84 -10.24
CA PHE A 31 2.37 -0.64 -11.00
C PHE A 31 2.05 -0.87 -12.48
N LEU A 32 1.24 0.02 -13.04
CA LEU A 32 0.83 0.01 -14.45
C LEU A 32 1.15 1.38 -15.08
N PRO A 33 1.17 1.48 -16.42
CA PRO A 33 1.31 2.77 -17.07
C PRO A 33 0.27 3.78 -16.56
N GLY A 34 0.74 4.84 -15.89
CA GLY A 34 -0.09 5.95 -15.41
C GLY A 34 -0.95 5.68 -14.17
N LYS A 35 -0.85 4.51 -13.53
CA LYS A 35 -1.64 4.19 -12.32
C LYS A 35 -1.00 3.08 -11.47
N ILE A 36 -1.48 2.94 -10.24
CA ILE A 36 -1.20 1.82 -9.36
C ILE A 36 -2.53 1.19 -8.96
N VAL A 37 -2.60 -0.14 -8.99
CA VAL A 37 -3.72 -0.90 -8.43
C VAL A 37 -3.25 -1.52 -7.12
N VAL A 38 -3.93 -1.20 -6.03
CA VAL A 38 -3.64 -1.71 -4.69
C VAL A 38 -4.74 -2.69 -4.32
N LYS A 39 -4.33 -3.88 -3.87
CA LYS A 39 -5.22 -4.90 -3.33
C LYS A 39 -4.80 -5.19 -1.90
N GLN A 40 -5.75 -5.14 -0.97
CA GLN A 40 -5.63 -5.68 0.36
C GLN A 40 -6.23 -7.10 0.38
N ASP A 41 -5.45 -8.07 0.84
CA ASP A 41 -5.95 -9.35 1.33
C ASP A 41 -6.16 -9.21 2.86
N GLY A 42 -7.24 -9.81 3.37
CA GLY A 42 -7.67 -9.64 4.76
C GLY A 42 -8.68 -8.49 4.95
N SER A 43 -9.44 -8.55 6.03
CA SER A 43 -10.36 -7.51 6.49
C SER A 43 -9.62 -6.28 7.05
N ASP A 44 -10.37 -5.22 7.33
CA ASP A 44 -9.86 -4.06 8.07
C ASP A 44 -9.33 -4.44 9.46
N ALA A 45 -9.92 -5.46 10.11
CA ALA A 45 -9.45 -6.00 11.38
C ALA A 45 -8.15 -6.81 11.22
N ASP A 46 -8.04 -7.66 10.20
CA ASP A 46 -6.83 -8.48 9.94
C ASP A 46 -5.61 -7.59 9.66
N CYS A 47 -5.82 -6.44 9.03
CA CYS A 47 -4.79 -5.44 8.75
C CYS A 47 -4.56 -4.41 9.86
N GLY A 48 -5.30 -4.49 10.97
CA GLY A 48 -5.18 -3.54 12.09
C GLY A 48 -5.63 -2.11 11.77
N PHE A 49 -6.34 -1.90 10.66
CA PHE A 49 -6.84 -0.58 10.27
C PHE A 49 -8.16 -0.22 10.98
N GLY A 50 -9.06 -1.21 11.09
CA GLY A 50 -10.38 -1.08 11.70
C GLY A 50 -11.30 -0.06 11.02
N HIS A 51 -12.50 0.13 11.57
CA HIS A 51 -13.47 1.14 11.13
C HIS A 51 -13.77 1.14 9.62
N ASN A 52 -13.75 -0.03 8.97
CA ASN A 52 -13.92 -0.19 7.53
C ASN A 52 -12.89 0.58 6.69
N VAL A 53 -11.67 0.75 7.22
CA VAL A 53 -10.56 1.36 6.49
C VAL A 53 -9.86 0.28 5.67
N TYR A 54 -9.75 0.50 4.36
CA TYR A 54 -9.13 -0.42 3.42
C TYR A 54 -8.12 0.32 2.52
N ALA A 55 -7.02 -0.35 2.20
CA ALA A 55 -6.03 0.16 1.25
C ALA A 55 -6.40 -0.13 -0.22
N THR A 56 -7.38 -0.99 -0.46
CA THR A 56 -7.79 -1.40 -1.82
C THR A 56 -8.26 -0.20 -2.65
N GLY A 57 -7.69 -0.04 -3.85
CA GLY A 57 -8.05 1.07 -4.73
C GLY A 57 -7.20 1.14 -6.00
N THR A 58 -7.57 2.06 -6.89
CA THR A 58 -6.75 2.42 -8.07
C THR A 58 -6.36 3.88 -7.98
N PHE A 59 -5.05 4.14 -7.96
CA PHE A 59 -4.49 5.48 -7.79
C PHE A 59 -3.86 5.94 -9.10
N ARG A 60 -4.28 7.11 -9.60
CA ARG A 60 -3.76 7.67 -10.85
C ARG A 60 -2.45 8.42 -10.61
N LYS A 61 -1.49 8.23 -11.50
CA LYS A 61 -0.26 9.03 -11.53
C LYS A 61 -0.58 10.45 -11.98
N ILE A 62 -0.30 11.44 -11.14
CA ILE A 62 -0.51 12.86 -11.43
C ILE A 62 0.77 13.57 -11.90
N ARG A 63 1.95 13.03 -11.59
CA ARG A 63 3.25 13.63 -11.93
C ARG A 63 4.32 12.57 -12.18
N SER A 64 5.24 12.86 -13.10
CA SER A 64 6.45 12.07 -13.36
C SER A 64 7.70 12.78 -12.81
N GLY A 65 8.78 12.02 -12.58
CA GLY A 65 10.05 12.53 -12.07
C GLY A 65 10.40 11.97 -10.68
N LYS A 66 11.55 12.40 -10.14
CA LYS A 66 11.99 11.97 -8.80
C LYS A 66 11.01 12.49 -7.73
N PRO A 67 10.47 11.62 -6.86
CA PRO A 67 9.63 12.06 -5.75
C PRO A 67 10.43 12.92 -4.78
N LYS A 68 9.78 13.94 -4.21
CA LYS A 68 10.29 14.67 -3.04
C LYS A 68 9.62 14.05 -1.83
N PHE A 69 10.40 13.41 -0.98
CA PHE A 69 9.91 12.92 0.30
C PHE A 69 10.08 14.05 1.31
N GLU A 70 8.99 14.47 1.93
CA GLU A 70 9.07 15.31 3.12
C GLU A 70 9.55 14.42 4.27
N THR A 71 10.49 14.90 5.06
CA THR A 71 10.87 14.22 6.31
C THR A 71 9.66 14.20 7.25
N PRO A 72 9.30 13.04 7.82
CA PRO A 72 8.26 12.97 8.85
C PRO A 72 8.60 13.93 10.01
N PRO A 73 7.59 14.55 10.65
CA PRO A 73 7.79 15.38 11.84
C PRO A 73 8.32 14.58 13.04
#